data_AF-A0A8D0PGZ5-F1
#
_entry.id   AF-A0A8D0PGZ5-F1
#
_cell.length_a   1.000
_cell.length_b   1.000
_cell.length_c   1.000
_cell.angle_alpha   90.00
_cell.angle_beta   90.00
_cell.angle_gamma   90.00
#
_symmetry.space_group_name_H-M   'P 1'
#
loop_
_entity.id
_entity.type
_entity.pdbx_description
1 polymer ?
#
loop_
_entity_poly.entity_id
_entity_poly.type
_entity_poly.pdbx_seq_one_letter_code
_entity_poly.pdbx_strand_id
1 'polypeptide(L)'
;MCRLPLPLLLFLLCSRAKAGEGIIGGPKSKPHSRPCMAHLETVTPQDKLPARGGFLIRRGFVRTAAHCAGRGTPGPLVCNNVAQGIVSYGRKDGTPPRACTKVSSFLPWIKKIMKSL
;
A
#
# COMPACT_ATOMS: atom_id res chain seq x y z
N MET A 1 -19.53 1.59 -43.61
CA MET A 1 -18.19 2.01 -43.17
C MET A 1 -18.32 3.29 -42.37
N CYS A 2 -18.47 3.19 -41.04
CA CYS A 2 -18.63 4.38 -40.18
C CYS A 2 -17.28 5.08 -40.03
N ARG A 3 -17.13 6.27 -40.62
CA ARG A 3 -15.95 7.11 -40.43
C ARG A 3 -16.04 7.78 -39.06
N LEU A 4 -15.26 7.29 -38.09
CA LEU A 4 -15.12 7.98 -36.82
C LEU A 4 -14.49 9.37 -37.05
N PRO A 5 -15.04 10.45 -36.48
CA PRO A 5 -14.50 11.79 -36.66
C PRO A 5 -13.12 11.89 -36.02
N LEU A 6 -12.17 12.52 -36.72
CA LEU A 6 -10.75 12.66 -36.35
C LEU A 6 -10.50 13.10 -34.87
N PRO A 7 -11.32 13.99 -34.26
CA PRO A 7 -11.17 14.35 -32.85
C PRO A 7 -11.43 13.18 -31.89
N LEU A 8 -12.35 12.28 -32.23
CA LEU A 8 -12.70 11.11 -31.42
C LEU A 8 -11.55 10.09 -31.43
N LEU A 9 -10.87 9.95 -32.57
CA LEU A 9 -9.66 9.14 -32.69
C LEU A 9 -8.50 9.68 -31.82
N LEU A 10 -8.37 11.01 -31.74
CA LEU A 10 -7.38 11.68 -30.88
C LEU A 10 -7.65 11.43 -29.39
N PHE A 11 -8.91 11.52 -28.96
CA PHE A 11 -9.32 11.21 -27.58
C PHE A 11 -9.04 9.75 -27.19
N LEU A 12 -9.28 8.81 -28.11
CA LEU A 12 -8.96 7.39 -27.93
C LEU A 12 -7.45 7.14 -27.81
N LEU A 13 -6.61 7.86 -28.57
CA LEU A 13 -5.15 7.76 -28.51
C LEU A 13 -4.59 8.32 -27.19
N CYS A 14 -5.17 9.38 -26.62
CA CYS A 14 -4.74 9.97 -25.34
C CYS A 14 -5.12 9.14 -24.10
N SER A 15 -6.08 8.21 -24.22
CA SER A 15 -6.56 7.41 -23.09
C SER A 15 -5.58 6.33 -22.63
N ARG A 16 -4.47 6.12 -23.35
CA ARG A 16 -3.40 5.21 -22.94
C ARG A 16 -2.42 5.88 -21.98
N ALA A 17 -2.92 6.58 -20.97
CA ALA A 17 -2.12 6.96 -19.82
C ALA A 17 -1.93 5.71 -18.96
N LYS A 18 -0.80 5.02 -19.12
CA LYS A 18 -0.33 4.06 -18.11
C LYS A 18 -0.15 4.86 -16.82
N ALA A 19 -0.97 4.61 -15.82
CA ALA A 19 -0.71 5.08 -14.45
C ALA A 19 0.68 4.56 -14.06
N GLY A 20 1.66 5.46 -13.97
CA GLY A 20 3.03 5.09 -13.66
C GLY A 20 3.12 4.51 -12.24
N GLU A 21 3.81 3.39 -12.09
CA GLU A 21 4.30 2.94 -10.78
C GLU A 21 5.36 3.95 -10.31
N GLY A 22 5.01 4.76 -9.32
CA GLY A 22 5.88 5.81 -8.81
C GLY A 22 5.34 6.44 -7.53
N ILE A 23 6.20 7.15 -6.80
CA ILE A 23 5.78 7.92 -5.62
C ILE A 23 4.96 9.11 -6.12
N ILE A 24 3.66 9.10 -5.89
CA ILE A 24 2.77 10.18 -6.33
C ILE A 24 2.86 11.33 -5.33
N GLY A 25 3.29 12.51 -5.81
CA GLY A 25 3.20 13.77 -5.06
C GLY A 25 4.11 13.90 -3.83
N GLY A 26 5.09 13.02 -3.64
CA GLY A 26 5.96 13.02 -2.45
C GLY A 26 7.44 12.79 -2.76
N PRO A 27 8.35 13.22 -1.86
CA PRO A 27 9.78 12.99 -2.02
C PRO A 27 10.13 11.52 -1.80
N LYS A 28 11.18 11.05 -2.49
CA LYS A 28 11.74 9.71 -2.28
C LYS A 28 12.19 9.53 -0.83
N SER A 29 11.81 8.41 -0.21
CA SER A 29 12.23 8.10 1.16
C SER A 29 13.74 7.90 1.23
N LYS A 30 14.40 8.44 2.26
CA LYS A 30 15.82 8.16 2.54
C LYS A 30 16.02 6.65 2.73
N PRO A 31 17.08 6.04 2.17
CA PRO A 31 17.40 4.63 2.41
C PRO A 31 17.38 4.30 3.91
N HIS A 32 16.82 3.14 4.27
CA HIS A 32 16.70 2.64 5.65
C HIS A 32 15.92 3.53 6.65
N SER A 33 15.30 4.63 6.22
CA SER A 33 14.51 5.52 7.09
C SER A 33 13.11 4.98 7.47
N ARG A 34 12.77 3.77 7.02
CA ARG A 34 11.47 3.12 7.21
C ARG A 34 11.66 1.73 7.86
N PRO A 35 12.23 1.65 9.08
CA PRO A 35 12.70 0.38 9.65
C PRO A 35 11.60 -0.62 10.00
N CYS A 36 10.36 -0.15 10.12
CA CYS A 36 9.20 -1.03 10.35
C CYS A 36 8.43 -1.34 9.08
N MET A 37 8.75 -0.73 7.94
CA MET A 37 8.06 -0.98 6.67
C MET A 37 8.74 -2.15 5.94
N ALA A 38 7.93 -3.11 5.51
CA ALA A 38 8.40 -4.27 4.76
C ALA A 38 7.81 -4.27 3.34
N HIS A 39 8.64 -4.66 2.38
CA HIS A 39 8.22 -5.00 1.02
C HIS A 39 7.96 -6.50 0.97
N LEU A 40 6.74 -6.88 0.59
CA LEU A 40 6.29 -8.26 0.55
C LEU A 40 5.98 -8.66 -0.89
N GLU A 41 6.67 -9.68 -1.38
CA GLU A 41 6.39 -10.30 -2.67
C GLU A 41 5.79 -11.68 -2.42
N THR A 42 4.58 -11.91 -2.91
CA THR A 42 3.93 -13.23 -2.78
C THR A 42 4.03 -13.95 -4.11
N VAL A 43 4.62 -15.15 -4.10
CA VAL A 43 4.67 -16.03 -5.26
C VAL A 43 3.63 -17.13 -5.06
N THR A 44 2.67 -17.25 -5.97
CA THR A 44 1.76 -18.40 -6.02
C THR A 44 2.21 -19.34 -7.14
N PRO A 45 1.74 -20.60 -7.16
CA PRO A 45 2.06 -21.54 -8.23
C PRO A 45 1.63 -21.05 -9.62
N GLN A 46 0.60 -20.20 -9.68
CA GLN A 46 0.09 -19.66 -10.94
C GLN A 46 0.71 -18.33 -11.35
N ASP A 47 1.11 -17.46 -10.41
CA ASP A 47 1.66 -16.14 -10.73
C ASP A 47 2.40 -15.45 -9.56
N LYS A 48 3.29 -14.51 -9.89
CA LYS A 48 3.80 -13.54 -8.90
C LYS A 48 2.74 -12.48 -8.64
N LEU A 49 2.23 -12.42 -7.41
CA LEU A 49 1.28 -11.39 -7.02
C LEU A 49 1.98 -10.03 -6.87
N PRO A 50 1.23 -8.92 -7.04
CA PRO A 50 1.78 -7.57 -6.85
C PRO A 50 2.47 -7.42 -5.51
N ALA A 51 3.55 -6.66 -5.50
CA ALA A 51 4.25 -6.29 -4.28
C ALA A 51 3.29 -5.57 -3.32
N ARG A 52 3.42 -5.90 -2.02
CA ARG A 52 2.58 -5.40 -0.96
C ARG A 52 3.39 -4.79 0.16
N GLY A 53 2.79 -3.84 0.85
CA GLY A 53 3.33 -3.33 2.10
C GLY A 53 3.14 -4.32 3.24
N GLY A 54 4.03 -4.23 4.22
CA GLY A 54 3.89 -4.88 5.51
C GLY A 54 4.45 -3.99 6.61
N PHE A 55 4.08 -4.28 7.84
CA PHE A 55 4.63 -3.61 9.01
C PHE A 55 5.16 -4.62 10.01
N LEU A 56 6.40 -4.45 10.43
CA LEU A 56 7.00 -5.28 11.47
C LEU A 56 6.31 -4.98 12.80
N ILE A 57 5.67 -5.98 13.41
CA ILE A 57 5.00 -5.85 14.72
C ILE A 57 5.82 -6.47 15.86
N ARG A 58 6.78 -7.34 15.51
CA ARG A 58 7.74 -8.00 16.39
C ARG A 58 8.91 -8.52 15.53
N ARG A 59 10.08 -8.78 16.14
CA ARG A 59 11.20 -9.44 15.43
C ARG A 59 10.72 -10.72 14.75
N GLY A 60 10.94 -10.84 13.44
CA GLY A 60 10.52 -11.99 12.65
C GLY A 60 9.03 -12.04 12.27
N PHE A 61 8.21 -11.08 12.72
CA PHE A 61 6.77 -11.06 12.45
C PHE A 61 6.34 -9.76 11.75
N VAL A 62 6.04 -9.88 10.46
CA VAL A 62 5.44 -8.80 9.66
C VAL A 62 3.93 -9.01 9.58
N ARG A 63 3.17 -7.96 9.86
CA ARG A 63 1.73 -7.92 9.67
C ARG A 63 1.41 -7.22 8.36
N THR A 64 0.56 -7.84 7.55
CA THR A 64 0.05 -7.29 6.29
C THR A 64 -1.47 -7.37 6.28
N ALA A 65 -2.12 -6.80 5.27
CA ALA A 65 -3.56 -6.91 5.15
C ALA A 65 -4.00 -8.35 4.85
N ALA A 66 -5.10 -8.79 5.46
CA ALA A 66 -5.73 -10.07 5.16
C ALA A 66 -6.30 -10.10 3.73
N HIS A 67 -6.70 -8.95 3.20
CA HIS A 67 -7.13 -8.85 1.80
C HIS A 67 -5.98 -8.99 0.80
N CYS A 68 -4.74 -9.21 1.24
CA CYS A 68 -3.60 -9.47 0.36
C CYS A 68 -3.69 -10.83 -0.40
N ALA A 69 -4.84 -11.52 -0.38
CA ALA A 69 -5.21 -12.45 -1.46
C ALA A 69 -5.91 -11.76 -2.66
N GLY A 70 -6.10 -10.43 -2.62
CA GLY A 70 -6.82 -9.61 -3.59
C GLY A 70 -6.32 -8.15 -3.67
N ARG A 71 -6.82 -7.40 -4.67
CA ARG A 71 -6.31 -6.12 -5.22
C ARG A 71 -6.31 -4.88 -4.28
N GLY A 72 -5.70 -4.93 -3.10
CA GLY A 72 -5.45 -3.71 -2.33
C GLY A 72 -4.08 -3.72 -1.65
N THR A 73 -3.49 -2.54 -1.52
CA THR A 73 -2.21 -2.34 -0.85
C THR A 73 -2.46 -1.90 0.58
N PRO A 74 -1.90 -2.58 1.60
CA PRO A 74 -1.99 -2.12 2.99
C PRO A 74 -1.23 -0.80 3.15
N GLY A 75 -1.93 0.21 3.67
CA GLY A 75 -1.38 1.51 4.02
C GLY A 75 -1.67 1.88 5.47
N PRO A 76 -0.93 2.84 6.02
CA PRO A 76 -1.24 3.41 7.32
C PRO A 76 -2.59 4.15 7.26
N LEU A 77 -3.45 3.90 8.23
CA LEU A 77 -4.59 4.75 8.55
C LEU A 77 -4.05 5.99 9.27
N VAL A 78 -4.06 7.13 8.57
CA VAL A 78 -3.61 8.41 9.10
C VAL A 78 -4.82 9.24 9.51
N CYS A 79 -4.81 9.76 10.73
CA CYS A 79 -5.79 10.72 11.23
C CYS A 79 -5.02 11.85 11.91
N ASN A 80 -5.36 13.11 11.59
CA ASN A 80 -4.68 14.29 12.11
C ASN A 80 -3.15 14.22 11.93
N ASN A 81 -2.69 13.78 10.74
CA ASN A 81 -1.27 13.55 10.42
C ASN A 81 -0.54 12.51 11.29
N VAL A 82 -1.26 11.73 12.09
CA VAL A 82 -0.71 10.64 12.92
C VAL A 82 -1.13 9.29 12.37
N ALA A 83 -0.18 8.37 12.21
CA ALA A 83 -0.47 6.97 11.88
C ALA A 83 -1.14 6.29 13.07
N GLN A 84 -2.46 6.10 12.99
CA GLN A 84 -3.30 5.49 14.04
C GLN A 84 -3.31 3.97 13.95
N GLY A 85 -3.31 3.44 12.73
CA GLY A 85 -3.46 2.01 12.49
C GLY A 85 -2.89 1.58 11.15
N ILE A 86 -2.84 0.27 10.94
CA ILE A 86 -2.49 -0.34 9.66
C ILE A 86 -3.69 -1.15 9.21
N VAL A 87 -4.20 -0.85 8.02
CA VAL A 87 -5.40 -1.52 7.50
C VAL A 87 -5.11 -3.01 7.33
N SER A 88 -5.91 -3.85 7.97
CA SER A 88 -5.85 -5.31 7.85
C SER A 88 -6.93 -5.83 6.91
N TYR A 89 -8.17 -5.41 7.10
CA TYR A 89 -9.31 -5.80 6.27
C TYR A 89 -10.27 -4.62 6.09
N GLY A 90 -10.94 -4.56 4.95
CA GLY A 90 -11.87 -3.50 4.61
C GLY A 90 -12.48 -3.69 3.24
N ARG A 91 -13.65 -3.10 3.02
CA ARG A 91 -14.24 -3.04 1.68
C ARG A 91 -13.37 -2.18 0.77
N LYS A 92 -13.29 -2.55 -0.52
CA LYS A 92 -12.52 -1.81 -1.54
C LYS A 92 -13.06 -0.39 -1.76
N ASP A 93 -14.36 -0.20 -1.53
CA ASP A 93 -15.05 1.08 -1.61
C ASP A 93 -14.75 2.03 -0.42
N GLY A 94 -13.96 1.58 0.56
CA GLY A 94 -13.59 2.38 1.73
C GLY A 94 -14.69 2.49 2.80
N THR A 95 -15.85 1.87 2.56
CA THR A 95 -16.99 1.89 3.49
C THR A 95 -16.68 1.05 4.73
N PRO A 96 -17.00 1.54 5.94
CA PRO A 96 -16.93 0.74 7.15
C PRO A 96 -17.74 -0.57 7.05
N PRO A 97 -17.34 -1.63 7.78
CA PRO A 97 -16.24 -1.67 8.75
C PRO A 97 -14.86 -1.91 8.11
N ARG A 98 -13.82 -1.27 8.68
CA ARG A 98 -12.41 -1.59 8.42
C ARG A 98 -11.76 -2.14 9.69
N ALA A 99 -11.16 -3.32 9.59
CA ALA A 99 -10.34 -3.86 10.65
C ALA A 99 -8.90 -3.34 10.49
N CYS A 100 -8.39 -2.66 11.51
CA CYS A 100 -7.05 -2.08 11.52
C CYS A 100 -6.26 -2.59 12.72
N THR A 101 -4.96 -2.81 12.53
CA THR A 101 -4.04 -3.02 13.65
C THR A 101 -3.71 -1.67 14.27
N LYS A 102 -3.98 -1.50 15.57
CA LYS A 102 -3.72 -0.24 16.29
C LYS A 102 -2.21 -0.04 16.50
N VAL A 103 -1.64 1.03 15.93
CA VAL A 103 -0.20 1.32 16.05
C VAL A 103 0.19 1.55 17.51
N SER A 104 -0.69 2.18 18.31
CA SER A 104 -0.43 2.47 19.72
C SER A 104 -0.03 1.25 20.55
N SER A 105 -0.61 0.09 20.26
CA SER A 105 -0.33 -1.17 20.95
C SER A 105 1.10 -1.67 20.76
N PHE A 106 1.80 -1.21 19.71
CA PHE A 106 3.17 -1.62 19.38
C PHE A 106 4.20 -0.51 19.61
N LEU A 107 3.78 0.69 20.04
CA LEU A 107 4.68 1.85 20.23
C LEU A 107 5.90 1.56 21.12
N PRO A 108 5.79 0.85 22.27
CA PRO A 108 6.97 0.56 23.08
C PRO A 108 8.04 -0.23 22.31
N TRP A 109 7.61 -1.20 21.52
CA TRP A 109 8.52 -2.01 20.71
C TRP A 109 9.07 -1.25 19.50
N ILE A 110 8.23 -0.48 18.79
CA ILE A 110 8.66 0.37 17.66
C ILE A 110 9.75 1.34 18.14
N LYS A 111 9.50 2.04 19.26
CA LYS A 111 10.48 2.95 19.87
C LYS A 111 11.78 2.24 20.23
N LYS A 112 11.71 1.01 20.75
CA LYS A 112 12.90 0.20 21.06
C LYS A 112 13.72 -0.11 19.81
N ILE A 113 13.08 -0.47 18.70
CA ILE A 113 13.76 -0.75 17.43
C ILE A 113 14.37 0.51 16.83
N MET A 114 13.63 1.62 16.81
CA MET A 114 14.15 2.87 16.26
C MET A 114 15.31 3.46 17.07
N LYS A 115 15.42 3.13 18.37
CA LYS A 115 16.56 3.52 19.20
C LYS A 115 17.79 2.64 19.00
N SER A 116 17.63 1.46 18.40
CA SER A 116 18.72 0.49 18.18
C SER A 116 19.28 0.52 16.76
N LEU A 117 18.87 1.50 15.95
CA LEU A 117 19.30 1.75 14.58
C LEU A 117 20.00 3.11 14.53
#